data_AF-A0AAE2D8Z7-F1
#
_entry.id   AF-A0AAE2D8Z7-F1
#
_cell.length_a   1.000
_cell.length_b   1.000
_cell.length_c   1.000
_cell.angle_alpha   90.00
_cell.angle_beta   90.00
_cell.angle_gamma   90.00
#
_symmetry.space_group_name_H-M   'P 1'
#
loop_
_entity.id
_entity.type
_entity.pdbx_description
1 polymer ?
#
loop_
_entity_poly.entity_id
_entity_poly.type
_entity_poly.pdbx_seq_one_letter_code
_entity_poly.pdbx_strand_id
1 'polypeptide(L)'
;MCSKHLNAIQTLAPHLLRYLTVCVITSTDKKKKNLIRDLVNLIQQESYSYRDPVTEFLECLFVKFDFDGTQQKLRVCETVLPNDFFLTGCYDEFMENARLLMFESFCRIHHSVGISVLAEKLNMDVDDAEKWIVNLIRNARMDAKIDSQKNDLNIKMINYSVIGVKYDWPFGLNGIRIM
;
A
#
# COMPACT_ATOMS: atom_id res chain seq x y z
N MET A 1 -17.32 7.77 6.57
CA MET A 1 -17.23 9.21 6.21
C MET A 1 -18.63 9.86 6.20
N CYS A 2 -18.77 11.17 6.43
CA CYS A 2 -20.08 11.85 6.50
C CYS A 2 -20.73 11.97 5.10
N SER A 3 -21.97 11.52 4.98
CA SER A 3 -22.69 11.24 3.71
C SER A 3 -22.96 12.45 2.80
N LYS A 4 -22.90 13.69 3.31
CA LYS A 4 -23.31 14.88 2.53
C LYS A 4 -22.33 15.28 1.42
N HIS A 5 -21.03 15.04 1.58
CA HIS A 5 -20.02 15.44 0.59
C HIS A 5 -19.67 14.29 -0.38
N LEU A 6 -19.96 13.05 0.01
CA LEU A 6 -19.71 11.86 -0.82
C LEU A 6 -20.54 11.86 -2.10
N ASN A 7 -21.85 12.13 -1.99
CA ASN A 7 -22.71 12.19 -3.17
C ASN A 7 -22.23 13.22 -4.19
N ALA A 8 -21.73 14.38 -3.74
CA ALA A 8 -21.19 15.42 -4.62
C ALA A 8 -19.91 14.97 -5.32
N ILE A 9 -19.02 14.24 -4.63
CA ILE A 9 -17.81 13.67 -5.25
C ILE A 9 -18.20 12.62 -6.32
N GLN A 10 -19.16 11.77 -6.01
CA GLN A 10 -19.64 10.70 -6.92
C GLN A 10 -20.38 11.22 -8.16
N THR A 11 -21.08 12.37 -8.05
CA THR A 11 -21.86 12.91 -9.19
C THR A 11 -21.18 14.05 -9.94
N LEU A 12 -20.30 14.84 -9.32
CA LEU A 12 -19.82 16.10 -9.90
C LEU A 12 -18.30 16.22 -10.02
N ALA A 13 -17.51 15.56 -9.15
CA ALA A 13 -16.08 15.83 -9.05
C ALA A 13 -15.24 14.57 -8.71
N PRO A 14 -15.18 13.57 -9.61
CA PRO A 14 -14.46 12.34 -9.35
C PRO A 14 -12.93 12.53 -9.26
N HIS A 15 -12.39 13.60 -9.85
CA HIS A 15 -10.97 13.96 -9.75
C HIS A 15 -10.52 14.27 -8.32
N LEU A 16 -11.45 14.63 -7.41
CA LEU A 16 -11.13 14.82 -5.99
C LEU A 16 -10.73 13.53 -5.29
N LEU A 17 -11.07 12.37 -5.86
CA LEU A 17 -10.64 11.06 -5.33
C LEU A 17 -9.11 10.94 -5.29
N ARG A 18 -8.38 11.55 -6.23
CA ARG A 18 -6.91 11.56 -6.21
C ARG A 18 -6.41 12.19 -4.91
N TYR A 19 -6.84 13.43 -4.63
CA TYR A 19 -6.41 14.19 -3.46
C TYR A 19 -6.86 13.54 -2.14
N LEU A 20 -8.08 13.00 -2.10
CA LEU A 20 -8.56 12.23 -0.96
C LEU A 20 -7.69 11.00 -0.71
N THR A 21 -7.31 10.29 -1.78
CA THR A 21 -6.46 9.10 -1.68
C THR A 21 -5.08 9.43 -1.12
N VAL A 22 -4.43 10.47 -1.65
CA VAL A 22 -3.12 10.90 -1.15
C VAL A 22 -3.23 11.31 0.33
N CYS A 23 -4.22 12.11 0.70
CA CYS A 23 -4.45 12.55 2.07
C CYS A 23 -4.66 11.38 3.04
N VAL A 24 -5.42 10.35 2.65
CA VAL A 24 -5.64 9.15 3.47
C VAL A 24 -4.36 8.33 3.61
N ILE A 25 -3.55 8.23 2.54
CA ILE A 25 -2.29 7.48 2.56
C ILE A 25 -1.22 8.20 3.39
N THR A 26 -1.14 9.52 3.34
CA THR A 26 -0.18 10.31 4.15
C THR A 26 -0.65 10.50 5.59
N SER A 27 -1.94 10.36 5.88
CA SER A 27 -2.46 10.49 7.24
C SER A 27 -1.79 9.54 8.23
N THR A 28 -1.48 10.07 9.41
CA THR A 28 -0.94 9.34 10.58
C THR A 28 -2.02 8.94 11.59
N ASP A 29 -3.30 9.12 11.27
CA ASP A 29 -4.41 8.81 12.18
C ASP A 29 -4.54 7.30 12.44
N LYS A 30 -4.82 6.92 13.69
CA LYS A 30 -5.17 5.54 14.08
C LYS A 30 -6.39 5.00 13.31
N LYS A 31 -7.27 5.88 12.82
CA LYS A 31 -8.45 5.56 11.99
C LYS A 31 -8.14 5.35 10.51
N LYS A 32 -6.90 5.56 10.07
CA LYS A 32 -6.43 5.39 8.67
C LYS A 32 -6.96 4.12 8.02
N LYS A 33 -7.03 3.01 8.76
CA LYS A 33 -7.52 1.70 8.27
C LYS A 33 -8.97 1.71 7.80
N ASN A 34 -9.85 2.28 8.63
CA ASN A 34 -11.28 2.36 8.30
C ASN A 34 -11.46 3.29 7.11
N LEU A 35 -10.67 4.36 7.04
CA LEU A 35 -10.67 5.28 5.91
C LEU A 35 -10.16 4.61 4.63
N ILE A 36 -9.09 3.81 4.68
CA ILE A 36 -8.59 3.04 3.52
C ILE A 36 -9.65 2.05 3.05
N ARG A 37 -10.30 1.31 3.96
CA ARG A 37 -11.36 0.36 3.60
C ARG A 37 -12.54 1.07 2.93
N ASP A 38 -13.03 2.16 3.54
CA ASP A 38 -14.12 2.96 2.98
C ASP A 38 -13.73 3.53 1.60
N LEU A 39 -12.48 4.00 1.46
CA LEU A 39 -11.94 4.56 0.23
C LEU A 39 -11.80 3.50 -0.87
N VAL A 40 -11.33 2.30 -0.56
CA VAL A 40 -11.22 1.19 -1.54
C VAL A 40 -12.60 0.80 -2.06
N ASN A 41 -13.61 0.71 -1.19
CA ASN A 41 -14.98 0.45 -1.63
C ASN A 41 -15.52 1.56 -2.54
N LEU A 42 -15.21 2.83 -2.22
CA LEU A 42 -15.59 3.97 -3.05
C LEU A 42 -14.89 3.95 -4.41
N ILE A 43 -13.58 3.66 -4.45
CA ILE A 43 -12.81 3.54 -5.70
C ILE A 43 -13.39 2.43 -6.58
N GLN A 44 -13.74 1.28 -6.00
CA GLN A 44 -14.37 0.20 -6.76
C GLN A 44 -15.70 0.65 -7.38
N GLN A 45 -16.53 1.34 -6.59
CA GLN A 45 -17.82 1.86 -7.06
C GLN A 45 -17.62 2.85 -8.20
N GLU A 46 -16.66 3.77 -8.12
CA GLU A 46 -16.44 4.84 -9.11
C GLU A 46 -15.47 4.46 -10.25
N SER A 47 -14.93 3.24 -10.25
CA SER A 47 -13.90 2.77 -11.21
C SER A 47 -14.33 2.77 -12.69
N TYR A 48 -15.65 2.82 -12.95
CA TYR A 48 -16.22 2.94 -14.29
C TYR A 48 -16.17 4.38 -14.84
N SER A 49 -16.17 5.37 -13.94
CA SER A 49 -16.30 6.79 -14.26
C SER A 49 -14.95 7.51 -14.27
N TYR A 50 -14.05 7.14 -13.36
CA TYR A 50 -12.77 7.82 -13.20
C TYR A 50 -11.65 6.84 -12.88
N ARG A 51 -10.51 7.06 -13.53
CA ARG A 51 -9.29 6.27 -13.35
C ARG A 51 -8.09 7.19 -13.24
N ASP A 52 -7.30 6.94 -12.22
CA ASP A 52 -6.10 7.69 -11.90
C ASP A 52 -5.01 6.74 -11.40
N PRO A 53 -3.72 6.95 -11.70
CA PRO A 53 -2.65 6.10 -11.21
C PRO A 53 -2.64 5.92 -9.69
N VAL A 54 -3.02 6.97 -8.94
CA VAL A 54 -3.06 6.93 -7.46
C VAL A 54 -4.23 6.08 -6.97
N THR A 55 -5.40 6.16 -7.60
CA THR A 55 -6.56 5.32 -7.23
C THR A 55 -6.38 3.89 -7.69
N GLU A 56 -5.80 3.69 -8.88
CA GLU A 56 -5.49 2.37 -9.43
C GLU A 56 -4.41 1.64 -8.62
N PHE A 57 -3.46 2.36 -8.03
CA PHE A 57 -2.49 1.79 -7.09
C PHE A 57 -3.20 1.07 -5.92
N LEU A 58 -4.18 1.73 -5.28
CA LEU A 58 -4.95 1.11 -4.20
C LEU A 58 -5.83 -0.04 -4.68
N GLU A 59 -6.41 0.08 -5.87
CA GLU A 59 -7.20 -0.99 -6.47
C GLU A 59 -6.34 -2.24 -6.73
N CYS A 60 -5.16 -2.07 -7.33
CA CYS A 60 -4.21 -3.16 -7.57
C CYS A 60 -3.77 -3.82 -6.25
N LEU A 61 -3.48 -3.02 -5.22
CA LEU A 61 -2.95 -3.51 -3.95
C LEU A 61 -4.01 -4.23 -3.09
N PHE A 62 -5.21 -3.67 -2.94
CA PHE A 62 -6.23 -4.18 -1.99
C PHE A 62 -7.36 -4.97 -2.64
N VAL A 63 -7.56 -4.86 -3.95
CA VAL A 63 -8.65 -5.55 -4.65
C VAL A 63 -8.09 -6.71 -5.47
N LYS A 64 -7.12 -6.41 -6.34
CA LYS A 64 -6.56 -7.40 -7.28
C LYS A 64 -5.44 -8.22 -6.66
N PHE A 65 -4.81 -7.72 -5.60
CA PHE A 65 -3.59 -8.28 -5.01
C PHE A 65 -2.48 -8.49 -6.07
N ASP A 66 -2.43 -7.61 -7.06
CA ASP A 66 -1.49 -7.65 -8.17
C ASP A 66 -0.31 -6.72 -7.86
N PHE A 67 0.78 -7.30 -7.35
CA PHE A 67 1.96 -6.54 -6.94
C PHE A 67 2.76 -6.00 -8.13
N ASP A 68 2.78 -6.70 -9.26
CA ASP A 68 3.45 -6.23 -10.48
C ASP A 68 2.73 -5.01 -11.05
N GLY A 69 1.40 -5.08 -11.13
CA GLY A 69 0.57 -3.94 -11.48
C GLY A 69 0.71 -2.79 -10.48
N THR A 70 0.73 -3.09 -9.18
CA THR A 70 0.90 -2.07 -8.12
C THR A 70 2.24 -1.34 -8.27
N GLN A 71 3.34 -2.07 -8.49
CA GLN A 71 4.66 -1.49 -8.70
C GLN A 71 4.69 -0.59 -9.94
N GLN A 72 4.10 -1.04 -11.05
CA GLN A 72 4.03 -0.23 -12.26
C GLN A 72 3.24 1.06 -12.02
N LYS A 73 2.11 0.99 -11.30
CA LYS A 73 1.33 2.18 -10.94
C LYS A 73 2.08 3.12 -10.00
N LEU A 74 2.86 2.58 -9.06
CA LEU A 74 3.68 3.40 -8.18
C LEU A 74 4.74 4.20 -8.96
N ARG A 75 5.41 3.60 -9.95
CA ARG A 75 6.33 4.31 -10.86
C ARG A 75 5.64 5.42 -11.64
N VAL A 76 4.39 5.22 -12.05
CA VAL A 76 3.61 6.28 -12.70
C VAL A 76 3.30 7.40 -11.71
N CYS A 77 2.93 7.07 -10.46
CA CYS A 77 2.72 8.05 -9.40
C CYS A 77 3.96 8.91 -9.14
N GLU A 78 5.18 8.34 -9.25
CA GLU A 78 6.44 9.09 -9.15
C GLU A 78 6.55 10.22 -10.18
N THR A 79 5.96 10.04 -11.35
CA THR A 79 5.95 11.07 -12.39
C THR A 79 4.76 12.02 -12.28
N VAL A 80 3.62 11.57 -11.76
CA VAL A 80 2.37 12.35 -11.77
C VAL A 80 2.30 13.28 -10.56
N LEU A 81 2.71 12.82 -9.37
CA LEU A 81 2.56 13.57 -8.12
C LEU A 81 3.42 14.85 -8.06
N PRO A 82 4.69 14.87 -8.50
CA PRO A 82 5.50 16.10 -8.52
C PRO A 82 5.03 17.13 -9.55
N ASN A 83 4.25 16.70 -10.54
CA ASN A 83 3.68 17.60 -11.56
C ASN A 83 2.34 18.22 -11.13
N ASP A 84 1.82 17.84 -9.95
CA ASP A 84 0.59 18.37 -9.40
C ASP A 84 0.91 19.48 -8.37
N PHE A 85 0.30 20.65 -8.57
CA PHE A 85 0.54 21.85 -7.77
C PHE A 85 0.26 21.66 -6.27
N PHE A 86 -0.74 20.85 -5.91
CA PHE A 86 -1.13 20.65 -4.51
C PHE A 86 -0.45 19.45 -3.86
N LEU A 87 0.02 18.47 -4.65
CA LEU A 87 0.55 17.20 -4.14
C LEU A 87 2.07 17.14 -4.10
N THR A 88 2.77 18.10 -4.73
CA THR A 88 4.24 18.20 -4.68
C THR A 88 4.79 18.17 -3.25
N GLY A 89 4.14 18.87 -2.31
CA GLY A 89 4.61 18.95 -0.92
C GLY A 89 4.43 17.67 -0.10
N CYS A 90 3.62 16.72 -0.56
CA CYS A 90 3.38 15.44 0.11
C CYS A 90 3.91 14.25 -0.68
N TYR A 91 4.69 14.49 -1.74
CA TYR A 91 5.26 13.47 -2.61
C TYR A 91 6.10 12.44 -1.83
N ASP A 92 7.13 12.91 -1.10
CA ASP A 92 8.04 12.02 -0.38
C ASP A 92 7.31 11.18 0.68
N GLU A 93 6.39 11.83 1.42
CA GLU A 93 5.57 11.17 2.44
C GLU A 93 4.62 10.15 1.83
N PHE A 94 4.03 10.44 0.68
CA PHE A 94 3.17 9.49 -0.04
C PHE A 94 3.98 8.28 -0.49
N MET A 95 5.13 8.49 -1.13
CA MET A 95 5.98 7.42 -1.65
C MET A 95 6.44 6.47 -0.55
N GLU A 96 6.83 7.02 0.60
CA GLU A 96 7.22 6.22 1.75
C GLU A 96 6.04 5.43 2.33
N ASN A 97 4.89 6.07 2.54
CA ASN A 97 3.69 5.39 3.02
C ASN A 97 3.18 4.32 2.04
N ALA A 98 3.29 4.55 0.73
CA ALA A 98 2.92 3.59 -0.29
C ALA A 98 3.81 2.34 -0.24
N ARG A 99 5.13 2.51 -0.09
CA ARG A 99 6.07 1.38 0.10
C ARG A 99 5.77 0.60 1.38
N LEU A 100 5.45 1.28 2.48
CA LEU A 100 5.02 0.64 3.72
C LEU A 100 3.76 -0.22 3.52
N LEU A 101 2.76 0.30 2.81
CA LEU A 101 1.52 -0.43 2.52
C LEU A 101 1.77 -1.66 1.64
N MET A 102 2.61 -1.53 0.60
CA MET A 102 2.99 -2.67 -0.24
C MET A 102 3.72 -3.74 0.56
N PHE A 103 4.72 -3.33 1.36
CA PHE A 103 5.48 -4.24 2.21
C PHE A 103 4.57 -4.96 3.21
N GLU A 104 3.68 -4.26 3.90
CA GLU A 104 2.75 -4.89 4.84
C GLU A 104 1.82 -5.89 4.14
N SER A 105 1.26 -5.53 2.99
CA SER A 105 0.40 -6.42 2.21
C SER A 105 1.16 -7.66 1.72
N PHE A 106 2.41 -7.50 1.30
CA PHE A 106 3.26 -8.59 0.81
C PHE A 106 3.65 -9.55 1.95
N CYS A 107 4.12 -9.02 3.07
CA CYS A 107 4.47 -9.82 4.24
C CYS A 107 3.26 -10.47 4.93
N ARG A 108 2.04 -9.97 4.71
CA ARG A 108 0.82 -10.59 5.23
C ARG A 108 0.48 -11.90 4.52
N ILE A 109 0.79 -12.01 3.24
CA ILE A 109 0.45 -13.18 2.42
C ILE A 109 1.64 -14.15 2.26
N HIS A 110 2.88 -13.66 2.43
CA HIS A 110 4.09 -14.47 2.32
C HIS A 110 4.75 -14.70 3.69
N HIS A 111 4.90 -15.96 4.09
CA HIS A 111 5.51 -16.34 5.38
C HIS A 111 7.06 -16.24 5.39
N SER A 112 7.70 -16.21 4.23
CA SER A 112 9.14 -15.94 4.06
C SER A 112 9.39 -15.32 2.69
N VAL A 113 10.27 -14.32 2.62
CA VAL A 113 10.54 -13.51 1.43
C VAL A 113 12.00 -13.09 1.43
N GLY A 114 12.74 -13.40 0.36
CA GLY A 114 14.11 -12.92 0.17
C GLY A 114 14.18 -11.41 -0.13
N ILE A 115 15.28 -10.74 0.29
CA ILE A 115 15.47 -9.29 0.09
C ILE A 115 15.37 -8.94 -1.37
N SER A 116 16.00 -9.72 -2.25
CA SER A 116 16.07 -9.41 -3.67
C SER A 116 14.68 -9.31 -4.31
N VAL A 117 13.76 -10.22 -3.94
CA VAL A 117 12.37 -10.20 -4.42
C VAL A 117 11.64 -8.98 -3.88
N LEU A 118 11.86 -8.65 -2.61
CA LEU A 118 11.22 -7.50 -1.99
C LEU A 118 11.73 -6.18 -2.56
N ALA A 119 13.04 -6.07 -2.81
CA ALA A 119 13.68 -4.92 -3.41
C ALA A 119 13.13 -4.68 -4.82
N GLU A 120 13.00 -5.76 -5.61
CA GLU A 120 12.37 -5.71 -6.93
C GLU A 120 10.94 -5.19 -6.84
N LYS A 121 10.09 -5.74 -5.96
CA LYS A 121 8.68 -5.32 -5.82
C LYS A 121 8.50 -3.91 -5.26
N LEU A 122 9.39 -3.46 -4.36
CA LEU A 122 9.34 -2.12 -3.77
C LEU A 122 10.02 -1.05 -4.64
N ASN A 123 10.53 -1.43 -5.82
CA ASN A 123 11.23 -0.54 -6.75
C ASN A 123 12.46 0.13 -6.14
N MET A 124 13.29 -0.65 -5.44
CA MET A 124 14.49 -0.19 -4.74
C MET A 124 15.67 -1.13 -5.02
N ASP A 125 16.89 -0.62 -4.86
CA ASP A 125 18.08 -1.47 -4.89
C ASP A 125 18.11 -2.41 -3.68
N VAL A 126 18.80 -3.54 -3.78
CA VAL A 126 18.90 -4.53 -2.71
C VAL A 126 19.53 -3.93 -1.45
N ASP A 127 20.57 -3.10 -1.60
CA ASP A 127 21.26 -2.46 -0.46
C ASP A 127 20.36 -1.45 0.24
N ASP A 128 19.57 -0.70 -0.54
CA ASP A 128 18.63 0.28 -0.01
C ASP A 128 17.41 -0.38 0.62
N ALA A 129 16.95 -1.50 0.04
CA ALA A 129 15.91 -2.34 0.61
C ALA A 129 16.33 -2.90 1.96
N GLU A 130 17.56 -3.41 2.09
CA GLU A 130 18.06 -3.93 3.36
C GLU A 130 18.07 -2.83 4.43
N LYS A 131 18.65 -1.66 4.13
CA LYS A 131 18.66 -0.52 5.05
C LYS A 131 17.24 -0.09 5.43
N TRP A 132 16.33 -0.04 4.46
CA TRP A 132 14.95 0.35 4.64
C TRP A 132 14.22 -0.63 5.58
N ILE A 133 14.33 -1.94 5.32
CA ILE A 133 13.76 -3.01 6.15
C ILE A 133 14.34 -2.97 7.56
N VAL A 134 15.66 -2.79 7.72
CA VAL A 134 16.31 -2.70 9.03
C VAL A 134 15.81 -1.49 9.81
N ASN A 135 15.69 -0.33 9.15
CA ASN A 135 15.13 0.87 9.77
C ASN A 135 13.66 0.65 10.20
N LEU A 136 12.90 -0.08 9.38
CA LEU A 136 11.52 -0.45 9.65
C LEU A 136 11.42 -1.41 10.84
N ILE A 137 12.25 -2.45 10.92
CA ILE A 137 12.31 -3.36 12.07
C ILE A 137 12.64 -2.60 13.37
N ARG A 138 13.64 -1.72 13.34
CA ARG A 138 14.10 -0.93 14.49
C ARG A 138 13.07 0.05 14.99
N ASN A 139 12.43 0.81 14.08
CA ASN A 139 11.49 1.87 14.45
C ASN A 139 10.10 1.31 14.74
N ALA A 140 9.75 0.19 14.12
CA ALA A 140 8.41 -0.33 14.22
C ALA A 140 8.27 -1.27 15.45
N ARG A 141 9.25 -2.07 15.88
CA ARG A 141 9.08 -3.23 16.81
C ARG A 141 8.56 -4.47 16.08
N MET A 142 9.09 -4.75 14.88
CA MET A 142 8.83 -6.02 14.21
C MET A 142 9.80 -7.08 14.75
N ASP A 143 9.31 -8.25 15.16
CA ASP A 143 10.18 -9.39 15.49
C ASP A 143 10.62 -10.10 14.21
N ALA A 144 11.61 -9.57 13.49
CA ALA A 144 12.15 -10.20 12.28
C ALA A 144 13.52 -10.86 12.56
N LYS A 145 13.76 -12.04 11.97
CA LYS A 145 15.08 -12.69 11.98
C LYS A 145 15.73 -12.56 10.61
N ILE A 146 16.95 -12.02 10.61
CA ILE A 146 17.78 -11.85 9.41
C ILE A 146 18.79 -13.01 9.37
N ASP A 147 18.64 -13.93 8.43
CA ASP A 147 19.59 -15.03 8.20
C ASP A 147 20.62 -14.62 7.15
N SER A 148 21.66 -13.89 7.59
CA SER A 148 22.72 -13.35 6.74
C SER A 148 23.53 -14.42 5.96
N GLN A 149 23.47 -15.71 6.35
CA GLN A 149 24.27 -16.77 5.72
C GLN A 149 23.73 -17.26 4.35
N LYS A 150 22.48 -16.95 3.99
CA LYS A 150 21.87 -17.41 2.71
C LYS A 150 21.50 -16.29 1.74
N ASN A 151 21.71 -15.02 2.09
CA ASN A 151 21.09 -13.89 1.40
C ASN A 151 19.54 -13.93 1.39
N ASP A 152 18.96 -14.79 2.24
CA ASP A 152 17.52 -14.96 2.42
C ASP A 152 17.12 -14.34 3.77
N LEU A 153 16.25 -13.34 3.76
CA LEU A 153 15.61 -12.87 4.98
C LEU A 153 14.42 -13.78 5.33
N ASN A 154 14.54 -14.54 6.40
CA ASN A 154 13.37 -15.18 7.02
C ASN A 154 12.63 -14.17 7.89
N ILE A 155 11.98 -13.18 7.26
CA ILE A 155 11.11 -12.23 7.95
C ILE A 155 9.86 -12.96 8.43
N LYS A 156 9.88 -13.47 9.67
CA LYS A 156 8.68 -13.92 10.37
C LYS A 156 8.03 -12.75 11.08
N MET A 157 7.08 -12.07 10.45
CA MET A 157 6.29 -11.06 11.15
C MET A 157 5.44 -11.71 12.26
N ILE A 158 5.88 -11.64 13.51
CA ILE A 158 4.99 -11.84 14.67
C ILE A 158 4.47 -10.45 15.06
N ASN A 159 3.19 -10.22 14.72
CA ASN A 159 2.39 -9.07 15.17
C ASN A 159 2.95 -7.70 14.80
N TYR A 160 3.39 -7.50 13.56
CA TYR A 160 3.51 -6.15 13.05
C TYR A 160 2.42 -5.82 12.04
N SER A 161 1.62 -4.85 12.41
CA SER A 161 0.80 -4.12 11.47
C SER A 161 0.97 -2.66 11.87
N VAL A 162 1.56 -1.86 10.97
CA VAL A 162 1.41 -0.40 11.03
C VAL A 162 -0.10 -0.09 11.08
N ILE A 163 -0.87 -1.01 10.48
CA ILE A 163 -2.31 -1.16 10.52
C ILE A 163 -2.78 -2.12 11.64
N GLY A 164 -2.26 -2.09 12.87
CA GLY A 164 -2.65 -2.89 14.08
C GLY A 164 -4.01 -3.65 14.16
N VAL A 165 -4.34 -4.69 13.36
CA VAL A 165 -5.48 -5.63 13.52
C VAL A 165 -5.25 -6.90 12.64
N LYS A 166 -5.53 -8.09 13.21
CA LYS A 166 -5.81 -9.34 12.50
C LYS A 166 -7.06 -9.18 11.63
N TYR A 167 -6.92 -9.09 10.32
CA TYR A 167 -8.06 -9.06 9.42
C TYR A 167 -8.68 -10.47 9.32
N ASP A 168 -9.83 -10.68 9.97
CA ASP A 168 -10.80 -11.67 9.51
C ASP A 168 -11.52 -11.06 8.30
N TRP A 169 -11.14 -11.51 7.11
CA TRP A 169 -11.87 -11.19 5.88
C TRP A 169 -13.00 -12.23 5.70
N PRO A 170 -14.22 -11.84 5.33
CA PRO A 170 -15.36 -12.76 5.23
C PRO A 170 -15.31 -13.67 3.99
N PHE A 171 -14.25 -13.59 3.18
CA PHE A 171 -14.06 -14.48 2.06
C PHE A 171 -13.25 -15.68 2.54
N GLY A 172 -13.97 -16.73 2.90
CA GLY A 172 -13.39 -18.06 3.05
C GLY A 172 -12.62 -18.42 1.78
N LEU A 173 -11.30 -18.34 1.85
CA LEU A 173 -10.39 -18.86 0.83
C LEU A 173 -10.37 -20.40 0.93
N ASN A 174 -11.51 -21.01 0.58
CA ASN A 174 -11.50 -22.36 0.06
C ASN A 174 -11.04 -22.28 -1.40
N GLY A 175 -9.75 -22.54 -1.62
CA GLY A 175 -9.23 -22.91 -2.92
C GLY A 175 -8.64 -21.78 -3.74
N ILE A 176 -7.42 -21.37 -3.42
CA ILE A 176 -6.45 -20.99 -4.46
C ILE A 176 -5.19 -21.80 -4.17
N ARG A 177 -5.05 -22.89 -4.92
CA ARG A 177 -3.87 -23.74 -4.98
C ARG A 177 -2.89 -23.03 -5.91
N ILE A 178 -1.82 -22.48 -5.36
CA ILE A 178 -0.73 -21.90 -6.15
C ILE A 178 0.00 -23.09 -6.78
N MET A 179 -0.03 -23.15 -8.12
CA MET A 179 0.81 -24.01 -8.95
C MET A 179 2.05 -23.23 -9.36
#